data_AF-A0A8S9E2E7-F1
#
_entry.id   AF-A0A8S9E2E7-F1
#
_cell.length_a   1.000
_cell.length_b   1.000
_cell.length_c   1.000
_cell.angle_alpha   90.00
_cell.angle_beta   90.00
_cell.angle_gamma   90.00
#
_symmetry.space_group_name_H-M   'P 1'
#
loop_
_entity.id
_entity.type
_entity.pdbx_description
1 polymer ?
#
loop_
_entity_poly.entity_id
_entity_poly.type
_entity_poly.pdbx_seq_one_letter_code
_entity_poly.pdbx_strand_id
1 'polypeptide(L)'
;MAKNDPVGRRDLRKQFEALVDTSRFEYEKRTEIGRAQAKLYGVIAAGLTYGLGFIGGYYAWQNQTLPAEQFSMLTWMWMVPCTFVGILVWKLVSTRREYPVRQEIKRYISELESGGGLLWRYAPLLDQNEIGGSVIGRVIELSHDGRINEIALEDYTKAVDRIHGLLNGARNVIPTADRLQRVARNFGDAA
;
A
#
# COMPACT_ATOMS: atom_id res chain seq x y z
N MET A 1 -15.04 -43.11 -13.84
CA MET A 1 -14.06 -42.21 -14.49
C MET A 1 -14.72 -40.86 -14.73
N ALA A 2 -14.51 -39.90 -13.84
CA ALA A 2 -15.04 -38.55 -14.03
C ALA A 2 -14.25 -37.85 -15.15
N LYS A 3 -14.97 -37.32 -16.14
CA LYS A 3 -14.42 -36.49 -17.21
C LYS A 3 -13.85 -35.23 -16.56
N ASN A 4 -12.53 -35.09 -16.54
CA ASN A 4 -11.86 -33.84 -16.19
C ASN A 4 -12.16 -32.83 -17.31
N ASP A 5 -13.25 -32.08 -17.17
CA ASP A 5 -13.42 -30.87 -17.97
C ASP A 5 -12.20 -29.96 -17.72
N PRO A 6 -11.55 -29.42 -18.76
CA PRO A 6 -10.44 -28.51 -18.57
C PRO A 6 -10.96 -27.28 -17.86
N VAL A 7 -10.53 -27.08 -16.60
CA VAL A 7 -10.90 -25.88 -15.84
C VAL A 7 -10.53 -24.66 -16.67
N GLY A 8 -11.55 -23.93 -17.10
CA GLY A 8 -11.38 -22.80 -17.98
C GLY A 8 -10.76 -21.63 -17.22
N ARG A 9 -10.00 -20.80 -17.92
CA ARG A 9 -9.55 -19.50 -17.41
C ARG A 9 -10.70 -18.68 -16.81
N ARG A 10 -11.90 -18.77 -17.40
CA ARG A 10 -13.12 -18.10 -16.93
C ARG A 10 -13.58 -18.62 -15.56
N ASP A 11 -13.41 -19.90 -15.29
CA ASP A 11 -13.84 -20.53 -14.03
C ASP A 11 -12.87 -20.18 -12.90
N LEU A 12 -11.56 -20.23 -13.17
CA LEU A 12 -10.55 -19.74 -12.22
C LEU A 12 -10.68 -18.24 -11.96
N ARG A 13 -11.04 -17.45 -12.98
CA ARG A 13 -11.33 -16.03 -12.81
C ARG A 13 -12.53 -15.81 -11.87
N LYS A 14 -13.66 -16.49 -12.11
CA LYS A 14 -14.83 -16.39 -11.24
C LYS A 14 -14.52 -16.83 -9.81
N GLN A 15 -13.75 -17.90 -9.66
CA GLN A 15 -13.30 -18.37 -8.35
C GLN A 15 -12.41 -17.34 -7.65
N PHE A 16 -11.47 -16.74 -8.38
CA PHE A 16 -10.61 -15.67 -7.87
C PHE A 16 -11.41 -14.43 -7.48
N GLU A 17 -12.34 -13.96 -8.31
CA GLU A 17 -13.22 -12.82 -8.01
C GLU A 17 -14.18 -13.11 -6.85
N ALA A 18 -14.58 -14.37 -6.63
CA ALA A 18 -15.40 -14.77 -5.48
C ALA A 18 -14.62 -14.80 -4.16
N LEU A 19 -13.31 -15.08 -4.22
CA LEU A 19 -12.44 -15.20 -3.04
C LEU A 19 -11.70 -13.89 -2.72
N VAL A 20 -11.36 -13.10 -3.74
CA VAL A 20 -10.50 -11.93 -3.65
C VAL A 20 -11.25 -10.67 -4.10
N ASP A 21 -11.48 -9.79 -3.15
CA ASP A 21 -11.98 -8.44 -3.38
C ASP A 21 -10.79 -7.52 -3.67
N THR A 22 -10.50 -7.33 -4.96
CA THR A 22 -9.40 -6.47 -5.44
C THR A 22 -9.57 -5.01 -5.04
N SER A 23 -10.80 -4.55 -4.79
CA SER A 23 -11.07 -3.17 -4.36
C SER A 23 -10.47 -2.87 -2.97
N ARG A 24 -10.32 -3.88 -2.12
CA ARG A 24 -9.71 -3.75 -0.79
C ARG A 24 -8.21 -3.48 -0.85
N PHE A 25 -7.56 -3.85 -1.95
CA PHE A 25 -6.14 -3.63 -2.19
C PHE A 25 -5.81 -2.26 -2.82
N GLU A 26 -6.82 -1.44 -3.14
CA GLU A 26 -6.64 -0.07 -3.69
C GLU A 26 -6.10 0.92 -2.62
N TYR A 27 -4.88 0.68 -2.15
CA TYR A 27 -4.23 1.48 -1.09
C TYR A 27 -4.16 2.97 -1.43
N GLU A 28 -3.84 3.30 -2.67
CA GLU A 28 -3.64 4.69 -3.10
C GLU A 28 -4.93 5.51 -3.01
N LYS A 29 -6.03 4.97 -3.56
CA LYS A 29 -7.36 5.60 -3.51
C LYS A 29 -7.88 5.75 -2.08
N ARG A 30 -7.65 4.74 -1.24
CA ARG A 30 -8.06 4.77 0.18
C ARG A 30 -7.25 5.75 1.03
N THR A 31 -6.02 6.05 0.63
CA THR A 31 -5.13 6.95 1.37
C THR A 31 -5.13 8.38 0.83
N GLU A 32 -5.68 8.63 -0.37
CA GLU A 32 -5.69 9.94 -1.03
C GLU A 32 -6.33 11.05 -0.16
N ILE A 33 -7.54 10.81 0.37
CA ILE A 33 -8.24 11.76 1.26
C ILE A 33 -7.42 11.98 2.54
N GLY A 34 -6.84 10.90 3.07
CA GLY A 34 -5.99 10.94 4.27
C GLY A 34 -4.74 11.80 4.08
N ARG A 35 -4.09 11.69 2.91
CA ARG A 35 -2.89 12.44 2.53
C ARG A 35 -3.18 13.91 2.27
N ALA A 36 -4.30 14.22 1.62
CA ALA A 36 -4.73 15.60 1.40
C ALA A 36 -4.96 16.34 2.73
N GLN A 37 -5.69 15.71 3.65
CA GLN A 37 -5.90 16.26 4.99
C GLN A 37 -4.58 16.36 5.78
N ALA A 38 -3.68 15.37 5.68
CA ALA A 38 -2.37 15.43 6.34
C ALA A 38 -1.51 16.64 5.87
N LYS A 39 -1.54 16.96 4.58
CA LYS A 39 -0.86 18.17 4.04
C LYS A 39 -1.45 19.44 4.65
N LEU A 40 -2.79 19.52 4.73
CA LEU A 40 -3.47 20.66 5.35
C LEU A 40 -3.04 20.87 6.81
N TYR A 41 -2.97 19.80 7.61
CA TYR A 41 -2.47 19.90 8.99
C TYR A 41 -1.02 20.37 9.08
N GLY A 42 -0.15 19.93 8.16
CA GLY A 42 1.22 20.43 8.08
C GLY A 42 1.30 21.93 7.78
N VAL A 43 0.48 22.43 6.85
CA VAL A 43 0.39 23.87 6.53
C VAL A 43 -0.14 24.67 7.71
N ILE A 44 -1.18 24.18 8.39
CA ILE A 44 -1.73 24.84 9.58
C ILE A 44 -0.68 24.93 10.69
N ALA A 45 0.06 23.84 10.95
CA ALA A 45 1.10 23.82 11.97
C ALA A 45 2.25 24.80 11.64
N ALA A 46 2.69 24.86 10.37
CA ALA A 46 3.67 25.83 9.93
C ALA A 46 3.18 27.26 10.13
N GLY A 47 1.93 27.54 9.75
CA GLY A 47 1.30 28.86 9.91
C GLY A 47 1.19 29.29 11.37
N LEU A 48 0.78 28.39 12.28
CA LEU A 48 0.70 28.68 13.72
C LEU A 48 2.08 28.95 14.32
N THR A 49 3.07 28.13 13.98
CA THR A 49 4.45 28.28 14.48
C THR A 49 5.06 29.59 14.01
N TYR A 50 4.80 29.95 12.76
CA TYR A 50 5.25 31.22 12.20
C TYR A 50 4.53 32.40 12.84
N GLY A 51 3.20 32.32 12.98
CA GLY A 51 2.39 33.35 13.63
C GLY A 51 2.84 33.64 15.05
N LEU A 52 3.17 32.62 15.85
CA LEU A 52 3.71 32.80 17.20
C LEU A 52 5.05 33.53 17.21
N GLY A 53 5.98 33.15 16.32
CA GLY A 53 7.27 33.83 16.20
C GLY A 53 7.14 35.27 15.71
N PHE A 54 6.22 35.50 14.76
CA PHE A 54 5.93 36.83 14.25
C PHE A 54 5.32 37.73 15.32
N ILE A 55 4.35 37.24 16.10
CA ILE A 55 3.74 37.99 17.22
C ILE A 55 4.80 38.38 18.25
N GLY A 56 5.68 37.44 18.61
CA GLY A 56 6.80 37.70 19.53
C GLY A 56 7.76 38.75 18.99
N GLY A 57 8.19 38.62 17.74
CA GLY A 57 9.06 39.61 17.08
C GLY A 57 8.41 40.98 16.94
N TYR A 58 7.11 41.02 16.59
CA TYR A 58 6.34 42.26 16.43
C TYR A 58 6.22 43.00 17.76
N TYR A 59 5.94 42.27 18.85
CA TYR A 59 5.88 42.86 20.19
C TYR A 59 7.24 43.43 20.63
N ALA A 60 8.34 42.72 20.36
CA ALA A 60 9.69 43.20 20.64
C ALA A 60 10.07 44.46 19.82
N TRP A 61 9.62 44.52 18.56
CA TRP A 61 9.78 45.69 17.71
C TRP A 61 8.99 46.90 18.22
N GLN A 62 7.71 46.70 18.59
CA GLN A 62 6.84 47.76 19.13
C GLN A 62 7.40 48.36 20.43
N ASN A 63 8.04 47.55 21.28
CA ASN A 63 8.68 48.02 22.50
C ASN A 63 10.09 48.59 22.30
N GLN A 64 10.51 48.84 21.05
CA GLN A 64 11.83 49.36 20.67
C GLN A 64 13.01 48.51 21.18
N THR A 65 12.74 47.27 21.60
CA THR A 65 13.76 46.33 22.07
C THR A 65 14.53 45.74 20.89
N LEU A 66 13.92 45.74 19.70
CA LEU A 66 14.46 45.14 18.49
C LEU A 66 14.35 46.13 17.31
N PRO A 67 15.47 46.52 16.67
CA PRO A 67 15.45 47.37 15.48
C PRO A 67 14.66 46.74 14.32
N ALA A 68 14.07 47.57 13.46
CA ALA A 68 13.26 47.11 12.33
C ALA A 68 14.02 46.17 11.38
N GLU A 69 15.31 46.42 11.16
CA GLU A 69 16.18 45.57 10.33
C GLU A 69 16.34 44.16 10.94
N GLN A 70 16.58 44.09 12.26
CA GLN A 70 16.69 42.82 12.97
C GLN A 70 15.36 42.07 12.99
N PHE A 71 14.23 42.78 13.06
CA PHE A 71 12.90 42.17 13.03
C PHE A 71 12.62 41.51 11.67
N SER A 72 12.97 42.21 10.59
CA SER A 72 12.84 41.67 9.22
C SER A 72 13.69 40.41 9.04
N MET A 73 14.95 40.45 9.50
CA MET A 73 15.87 39.31 9.43
C MET A 73 15.36 38.12 10.27
N LEU A 74 14.87 38.39 11.49
CA LEU A 74 14.29 37.36 12.36
C LEU A 74 13.07 36.70 11.70
N THR A 75 12.18 37.50 11.10
CA THR A 75 10.98 37.01 10.43
C THR A 75 11.31 36.07 9.28
N TRP A 76 12.28 36.43 8.45
CA TRP A 76 12.78 35.59 7.37
C TRP A 76 13.45 34.31 7.89
N MET A 77 14.34 34.43 8.88
CA MET A 77 15.02 33.29 9.47
C MET A 77 14.04 32.30 10.12
N TRP A 78 12.93 32.80 10.67
CA TRP A 78 11.89 32.00 11.30
C TRP A 78 11.05 31.19 10.30
N MET A 79 11.03 31.54 9.01
CA MET A 79 10.29 30.76 8.00
C MET A 79 10.82 29.33 7.85
N VAL A 80 12.14 29.14 7.92
CA VAL A 80 12.79 27.82 7.77
C VAL A 80 12.36 26.82 8.87
N PRO A 81 12.51 27.11 10.18
CA PRO A 81 12.08 26.18 11.22
C PRO A 81 10.56 25.95 11.19
N CYS A 82 9.75 26.94 10.82
CA CYS A 82 8.30 26.76 10.70
C CYS A 82 7.93 25.78 9.58
N THR A 83 8.64 25.86 8.45
CA THR A 83 8.46 24.93 7.34
C THR A 83 8.86 23.52 7.76
N PHE A 84 9.96 23.38 8.50
CA PHE A 84 10.40 22.10 9.03
C PHE A 84 9.37 21.47 9.99
N VAL A 85 8.81 22.27 10.91
CA VAL A 85 7.71 21.82 11.80
C VAL A 85 6.50 21.37 10.99
N GLY A 86 6.12 22.11 9.94
CA GLY A 86 5.03 21.72 9.06
C GLY A 86 5.27 20.38 8.35
N ILE A 87 6.48 20.14 7.86
CA ILE A 87 6.87 18.86 7.24
C ILE A 87 6.79 17.71 8.25
N LEU A 88 7.27 17.91 9.48
CA LEU A 88 7.20 16.89 10.52
C LEU A 88 5.76 16.52 10.87
N VAL A 89 4.90 17.53 11.07
CA VAL A 89 3.47 17.30 11.35
C VAL A 89 2.79 16.59 10.19
N TRP A 90 3.06 17.02 8.95
CA TRP A 90 2.53 16.35 7.76
C TRP A 90 2.92 14.86 7.73
N LYS A 91 4.21 14.54 7.93
CA LYS A 91 4.69 13.15 7.94
C LYS A 91 4.08 12.32 9.07
N LEU A 92 3.96 12.87 10.27
CA LEU A 92 3.34 12.18 11.40
C LEU A 92 1.86 11.88 11.14
N VAL A 93 1.11 12.88 10.65
CA VAL A 93 -0.31 12.72 10.36
C VAL A 93 -0.54 11.79 9.18
N SER A 94 0.30 11.84 8.14
CA SER A 94 0.20 10.90 7.02
C SER A 94 0.42 9.47 7.47
N THR A 95 1.47 9.20 8.25
CA THR A 95 1.76 7.84 8.74
C THR A 95 0.64 7.32 9.64
N ARG A 96 0.12 8.15 10.55
CA ARG A 96 -0.97 7.76 11.45
C ARG A 96 -2.27 7.43 10.70
N ARG A 97 -2.55 8.14 9.61
CA ARG A 97 -3.75 7.92 8.77
C ARG A 97 -3.60 6.76 7.81
N GLU A 98 -2.39 6.50 7.34
CA GLU A 98 -2.08 5.33 6.51
C GLU A 98 -2.09 4.02 7.33
N TYR A 99 -1.74 4.09 8.62
CA TYR A 99 -1.67 2.92 9.50
C TYR A 99 -2.93 2.04 9.56
N PRO A 100 -4.16 2.57 9.80
CA PRO A 100 -5.36 1.74 9.83
C PRO A 100 -5.63 1.06 8.49
N VAL A 101 -5.38 1.74 7.37
CA VAL A 101 -5.53 1.16 6.03
C VAL A 101 -4.55 0.01 5.84
N ARG A 102 -3.27 0.18 6.23
CA ARG A 102 -2.28 -0.91 6.18
C ARG A 102 -2.68 -2.09 7.06
N GLN A 103 -3.18 -1.85 8.26
CA GLN A 103 -3.62 -2.90 9.18
C GLN A 103 -4.84 -3.66 8.65
N GLU A 104 -5.79 -2.96 8.03
CA GLU A 104 -6.96 -3.57 7.43
C GLU A 104 -6.59 -4.47 6.25
N ILE A 105 -5.70 -4.00 5.36
CA ILE A 105 -5.23 -4.83 4.25
C ILE A 105 -4.43 -6.03 4.78
N LYS A 106 -3.55 -5.85 5.78
CA LYS A 106 -2.84 -6.98 6.41
C LYS A 106 -3.79 -8.00 7.02
N ARG A 107 -4.83 -7.53 7.71
CA ARG A 107 -5.87 -8.41 8.27
C ARG A 107 -6.59 -9.16 7.15
N TYR A 108 -6.95 -8.49 6.06
CA TYR A 108 -7.59 -9.13 4.92
C TYR A 108 -6.70 -10.19 4.27
N ILE A 109 -5.40 -9.92 4.11
CA ILE A 109 -4.42 -10.92 3.65
C ILE A 109 -4.39 -12.10 4.60
N SER A 110 -4.33 -11.86 5.91
CA SER A 110 -4.35 -12.94 6.90
C SER A 110 -5.64 -13.76 6.85
N GLU A 111 -6.79 -13.14 6.60
CA GLU A 111 -8.07 -13.83 6.41
C GLU A 111 -8.02 -14.73 5.15
N LEU A 112 -7.53 -14.22 4.02
CA LEU A 112 -7.38 -14.98 2.77
C LEU A 112 -6.42 -16.17 2.92
N GLU A 113 -5.34 -15.99 3.67
CA GLU A 113 -4.29 -17.00 3.82
C GLU A 113 -4.53 -17.98 4.97
N SER A 114 -5.45 -17.67 5.91
CA SER A 114 -5.77 -18.51 7.08
C SER A 114 -6.31 -19.90 6.73
N GLY A 115 -6.84 -20.09 5.51
CA GLY A 115 -7.38 -21.36 5.00
C GLY A 115 -6.35 -22.27 4.31
N GLY A 116 -5.07 -22.17 4.68
CA GLY A 116 -3.98 -22.94 4.07
C GLY A 116 -3.44 -22.30 2.80
N GLY A 117 -3.32 -20.96 2.79
CA GLY A 117 -2.67 -20.13 1.79
C GLY A 117 -3.37 -20.09 0.43
N LEU A 118 -3.87 -18.92 0.03
CA LEU A 118 -4.54 -18.74 -1.26
C LEU A 118 -3.52 -18.48 -2.37
N LEU A 119 -2.50 -17.69 -2.07
CA LEU A 119 -1.54 -17.19 -3.06
C LEU A 119 -0.67 -18.30 -3.65
N TRP A 120 -0.15 -19.22 -2.82
CA TRP A 120 0.67 -20.33 -3.32
C TRP A 120 -0.11 -21.28 -4.25
N ARG A 121 -1.44 -21.39 -4.10
CA ARG A 121 -2.28 -22.22 -5.00
C ARG A 121 -2.25 -21.69 -6.43
N TYR A 122 -2.08 -20.38 -6.59
CA TYR A 122 -1.91 -19.72 -7.88
C TYR A 122 -0.45 -19.63 -8.35
N ALA A 123 0.52 -20.21 -7.63
CA ALA A 123 1.94 -20.21 -8.01
C ALA A 123 2.20 -20.63 -9.47
N PRO A 124 1.52 -21.65 -10.05
CA PRO A 124 1.73 -22.03 -11.46
C PRO A 124 1.42 -20.92 -12.48
N LEU A 125 0.59 -19.94 -12.12
CA LEU A 125 0.32 -18.76 -12.95
C LEU A 125 1.39 -17.69 -12.82
N LEU A 126 2.02 -17.61 -11.65
CA LEU A 126 3.04 -16.63 -11.29
C LEU A 126 4.46 -17.05 -11.71
N ASP A 127 4.66 -18.32 -12.05
CA ASP A 127 5.92 -18.94 -12.49
C ASP A 127 6.35 -18.50 -13.91
N GLN A 128 6.57 -17.20 -14.09
CA GLN A 128 7.17 -16.63 -15.29
C GLN A 128 8.41 -15.85 -14.90
N ASN A 129 9.54 -16.32 -15.45
CA ASN A 129 10.91 -15.79 -15.39
C ASN A 129 11.10 -14.32 -15.82
N GLU A 130 10.06 -13.49 -15.77
CA GLU A 130 10.14 -12.07 -16.12
C GLU A 130 10.13 -11.20 -14.86
N ILE A 131 11.29 -10.56 -14.65
CA ILE A 131 11.58 -9.32 -13.92
C ILE A 131 10.63 -9.09 -12.72
N GLY A 132 11.04 -9.61 -11.56
CA GLY A 132 10.24 -9.60 -10.32
C GLY A 132 10.07 -10.99 -9.68
N GLY A 133 10.60 -12.04 -10.31
CA GLY A 133 10.48 -13.43 -9.87
C GLY A 133 11.07 -13.73 -8.48
N SER A 134 12.11 -13.03 -8.03
CA SER A 134 12.68 -13.24 -6.69
C SER A 134 11.74 -12.78 -5.58
N VAL A 135 11.05 -11.66 -5.78
CA VAL A 135 10.09 -11.11 -4.82
C VAL A 135 8.84 -11.98 -4.80
N ILE A 136 8.26 -12.28 -5.97
CA ILE A 136 7.04 -13.09 -6.08
C ILE A 136 7.29 -14.52 -5.60
N GLY A 137 8.45 -15.12 -5.93
CA GLY A 137 8.83 -16.44 -5.45
C GLY A 137 8.93 -16.51 -3.92
N ARG A 138 9.56 -15.51 -3.30
CA ARG A 138 9.61 -15.40 -1.84
C ARG A 138 8.22 -15.26 -1.21
N VAL A 139 7.33 -14.47 -1.81
CA VAL A 139 5.96 -14.31 -1.30
C VAL A 139 5.16 -15.62 -1.42
N ILE A 140 5.35 -16.37 -2.50
CA ILE A 140 4.73 -17.70 -2.70
C ILE A 140 5.23 -18.69 -1.65
N GLU A 141 6.55 -18.74 -1.40
CA GLU A 141 7.16 -19.61 -0.40
C GLU A 141 6.65 -19.27 1.00
N LEU A 142 6.62 -17.97 1.36
CA LEU A 142 6.07 -17.52 2.64
C LEU A 142 4.57 -17.80 2.78
N SER A 143 3.80 -17.74 1.68
CA SER A 143 2.37 -18.12 1.65
C SER A 143 2.19 -19.62 1.86
N HIS A 144 3.01 -20.45 1.21
CA HIS A 144 3.01 -21.89 1.37
C HIS A 144 3.34 -22.32 2.81
N ASP A 145 4.31 -21.66 3.43
CA ASP A 145 4.75 -21.94 4.79
C ASP A 145 3.84 -21.30 5.88
N GLY A 146 2.79 -20.58 5.48
CA GLY A 146 1.89 -19.88 6.41
C GLY A 146 2.55 -18.70 7.14
N ARG A 147 3.72 -18.23 6.69
CA ARG A 147 4.50 -17.14 7.30
C ARG A 147 4.06 -15.76 6.77
N ILE A 148 2.75 -15.52 6.83
CA ILE A 148 2.08 -14.34 6.24
C ILE A 148 2.59 -13.03 6.85
N ASN A 149 2.95 -13.04 8.14
CA ASN A 149 3.44 -11.85 8.85
C ASN A 149 4.77 -11.29 8.30
N GLU A 150 5.52 -12.12 7.57
CA GLU A 150 6.79 -11.75 6.96
C GLU A 150 6.64 -11.23 5.52
N ILE A 151 5.44 -11.35 4.96
CA ILE A 151 5.13 -10.86 3.62
C ILE A 151 4.94 -9.34 3.69
N ALA A 152 5.71 -8.61 2.87
CA ALA A 152 5.47 -7.19 2.66
C ALA A 152 4.13 -6.99 1.94
N LEU A 153 3.33 -6.05 2.44
CA LEU A 153 2.00 -5.74 1.92
C LEU A 153 2.05 -5.43 0.42
N GLU A 154 3.03 -4.62 0.04
CA GLU A 154 3.25 -4.15 -1.32
C GLU A 154 3.57 -5.31 -2.28
N ASP A 155 4.25 -6.34 -1.79
CA ASP A 155 4.65 -7.48 -2.62
C ASP A 155 3.51 -8.50 -2.77
N TYR A 156 2.69 -8.67 -1.73
CA TYR A 156 1.46 -9.45 -1.83
C TYR A 156 0.47 -8.82 -2.82
N THR A 157 0.22 -7.51 -2.71
CA THR A 157 -0.68 -6.80 -3.64
C THR A 157 -0.21 -6.92 -5.09
N LYS A 158 1.09 -6.78 -5.36
CA LYS A 158 1.64 -6.99 -6.71
C LYS A 158 1.40 -8.40 -7.24
N ALA A 159 1.50 -9.42 -6.38
CA ALA A 159 1.26 -10.80 -6.76
C ALA A 159 -0.23 -11.02 -7.11
N VAL A 160 -1.14 -10.51 -6.29
CA VAL A 160 -2.60 -10.54 -6.52
C VAL A 160 -2.98 -9.81 -7.80
N ASP A 161 -2.47 -8.59 -8.01
CA ASP A 161 -2.71 -7.81 -9.24
C ASP A 161 -2.19 -8.52 -10.48
N ARG A 162 -1.06 -9.22 -10.36
CA ARG A 162 -0.51 -10.03 -11.46
C ARG A 162 -1.41 -11.22 -11.77
N ILE A 163 -1.92 -11.94 -10.78
CA ILE A 163 -2.90 -13.03 -10.99
C ILE A 163 -4.15 -12.47 -11.67
N HIS A 164 -4.71 -11.37 -11.15
CA HIS A 164 -5.89 -10.73 -11.73
C HIS A 164 -5.67 -10.29 -13.18
N GLY A 165 -4.52 -9.68 -13.49
CA GLY A 165 -4.13 -9.29 -14.85
C GLY A 165 -3.96 -10.48 -15.81
N LEU A 166 -3.35 -11.57 -15.33
CA LEU A 166 -3.19 -12.83 -16.09
C LEU A 166 -4.53 -13.54 -16.32
N LEU A 167 -5.49 -13.44 -15.40
CA LEU A 167 -6.83 -14.01 -15.57
C LEU A 167 -7.72 -13.14 -16.47
N ASN A 168 -7.53 -11.81 -16.48
CA ASN A 168 -8.31 -10.88 -17.31
C ASN A 168 -7.78 -10.68 -18.75
N GLY A 169 -6.53 -11.05 -19.02
CA GLY A 169 -5.96 -10.97 -20.38
C GLY A 169 -5.38 -9.63 -20.72
N ALA A 170 -5.19 -8.79 -19.71
CA ALA A 170 -4.51 -7.50 -19.83
C ALA A 170 -3.00 -7.66 -20.11
N ARG A 171 -2.41 -8.82 -19.81
CA ARG A 171 -1.03 -9.14 -20.18
C ARG A 171 -1.04 -10.14 -21.33
N ASN A 172 -0.25 -9.91 -22.38
CA ASN A 172 -0.10 -10.73 -23.59
C ASN A 172 0.42 -12.17 -23.35
N VAL A 173 0.37 -12.66 -22.11
CA VAL A 173 0.78 -14.00 -21.76
C VAL A 173 -0.46 -14.83 -21.47
N ILE A 174 -0.80 -15.69 -22.43
CA ILE A 174 -1.93 -16.62 -22.32
C ILE A 174 -1.48 -17.77 -21.40
N PRO A 175 -2.17 -18.02 -20.27
CA PRO A 175 -1.86 -19.16 -19.42
C PRO A 175 -2.05 -20.47 -20.21
N THR A 176 -1.02 -21.31 -20.25
CA THR A 176 -1.12 -22.65 -20.86
C THR A 176 -2.14 -23.51 -20.09
N ALA A 177 -2.86 -24.38 -20.80
CA ALA A 177 -3.84 -25.29 -20.20
C ALA A 177 -3.25 -26.14 -19.05
N ASP A 178 -1.99 -26.59 -19.18
CA ASP A 178 -1.26 -27.32 -18.13
C ASP A 178 -1.17 -26.52 -16.82
N ARG A 179 -0.93 -25.21 -16.89
CA ARG A 179 -0.81 -24.33 -15.71
C ARG A 179 -2.15 -24.13 -15.02
N LEU A 180 -3.22 -23.95 -15.79
CA LEU A 180 -4.59 -23.85 -15.26
C LEU A 180 -4.99 -25.14 -14.53
N GLN A 181 -4.58 -26.29 -15.08
CA GLN A 181 -4.84 -27.59 -14.48
C GLN A 181 -4.05 -27.82 -13.19
N ARG A 182 -2.79 -27.34 -13.11
CA ARG A 182 -2.00 -27.36 -11.87
C ARG A 182 -2.60 -26.50 -10.77
N VAL A 183 -3.11 -25.31 -11.11
CA VAL A 183 -3.86 -24.47 -10.14
C VAL A 183 -5.07 -25.24 -9.62
N ALA A 184 -5.89 -25.80 -10.52
CA ALA A 184 -7.06 -26.57 -10.12
C ALA A 184 -6.70 -27.76 -9.20
N ARG A 185 -5.57 -28.41 -9.44
CA ARG A 185 -5.05 -29.49 -8.57
C ARG A 185 -4.64 -28.96 -7.19
N ASN A 186 -3.95 -27.83 -7.11
CA ASN A 186 -3.59 -27.21 -5.82
C ASN A 186 -4.81 -26.86 -4.94
N PHE A 187 -5.96 -26.59 -5.55
CA PHE A 187 -7.22 -26.39 -4.83
C PHE A 187 -7.91 -27.71 -4.42
N GLY A 188 -7.68 -28.80 -5.16
CA GLY A 188 -8.23 -30.13 -4.86
C GLY A 188 -7.47 -30.90 -3.79
N ASP A 189 -6.15 -30.70 -3.70
CA ASP A 189 -5.29 -31.37 -2.71
C ASP A 189 -5.36 -30.72 -1.30
N ALA A 190 -6.00 -29.56 -1.18
CA ALA A 190 -6.13 -28.78 0.06
C ALA A 190 -7.52 -28.86 0.73
N ALA A 191 -8.40 -29.74 0.24
CA ALA A 191 -9.75 -30.03 0.77
C ALA A 191 -9.76 -31.35 1.55
#